data_AF-A0A242LQA7-F1
#
_entry.id   AF-A0A242LQA7-F1
#
_cell.length_a   1.000
_cell.length_b   1.000
_cell.length_c   1.000
_cell.angle_alpha   90.00
_cell.angle_beta   90.00
_cell.angle_gamma   90.00
#
_symmetry.space_group_name_H-M   'P 1'
#
loop_
_entity.id
_entity.type
_entity.pdbx_description
1 polymer ?
#
loop_
_entity_poly.entity_id
_entity_poly.type
_entity_poly.pdbx_seq_one_letter_code
_entity_poly.pdbx_strand_id
1 'polypeptide(L)'
;MKLVNVTNSYKQLVNKQLENTDAYFVKVYSAGNTTVVYTEAAQHAEILIVNKKRAVRKTEINEILTYVLKRIPKEKYDRNQISIIELKDVIEISIPMTSNLVES
;
A
#
# COMPACT_ATOMS: atom_id res chain seq x y z
N MET A 1 15.61 -4.26 3.47
CA MET A 1 14.84 -5.51 3.19
C MET A 1 14.49 -5.61 1.70
N LYS A 2 14.26 -6.81 1.14
CA LYS A 2 13.83 -6.97 -0.28
C LYS A 2 12.33 -7.27 -0.34
N LEU A 3 11.58 -6.47 -1.09
CA LEU A 3 10.17 -6.72 -1.42
C LEU A 3 10.08 -7.60 -2.66
N VAL A 4 9.40 -8.74 -2.53
CA VAL A 4 9.16 -9.70 -3.62
C VAL A 4 7.70 -9.61 -4.02
N ASN A 5 7.42 -9.36 -5.29
CA ASN A 5 6.03 -9.37 -5.79
C ASN A 5 5.50 -10.81 -5.80
N VAL A 6 4.42 -11.03 -5.05
CA VAL A 6 3.73 -12.32 -4.90
C VAL A 6 2.24 -12.21 -5.25
N THR A 7 1.82 -11.16 -5.98
CA THR A 7 0.40 -10.91 -6.34
C THR A 7 -0.29 -12.15 -6.92
N ASN A 8 0.41 -12.92 -7.76
CA ASN A 8 -0.13 -14.12 -8.40
C ASN A 8 -0.49 -15.25 -7.42
N SER A 9 0.07 -15.25 -6.21
CA SER A 9 -0.26 -16.20 -5.15
C SER A 9 -1.49 -15.76 -4.32
N TYR A 10 -1.98 -14.55 -4.54
CA TYR A 10 -3.09 -13.93 -3.79
C TYR A 10 -4.28 -13.58 -4.69
N LYS A 11 -4.54 -14.35 -5.74
CA LYS A 11 -5.58 -14.07 -6.75
C LYS A 11 -6.95 -13.77 -6.14
N GLN A 12 -7.38 -14.56 -5.15
CA GLN A 12 -8.67 -14.34 -4.52
C GLN A 12 -8.75 -13.00 -3.79
N LEU A 13 -7.71 -12.62 -3.05
CA LEU A 13 -7.64 -11.32 -2.37
C LEU A 13 -7.66 -10.18 -3.41
N VAL A 14 -6.84 -10.29 -4.44
CA VAL A 14 -6.74 -9.30 -5.53
C VAL A 14 -8.09 -9.10 -6.20
N ASN A 15 -8.75 -10.18 -6.62
CA ASN A 15 -10.06 -10.10 -7.24
C ASN A 15 -11.09 -9.50 -6.30
N LYS A 16 -11.08 -9.88 -5.01
CA LYS A 16 -12.03 -9.33 -4.04
C LYS A 16 -11.85 -7.85 -3.81
N GLN A 17 -10.62 -7.34 -3.79
CA GLN A 17 -10.37 -5.90 -3.72
C GLN A 17 -10.87 -5.20 -4.97
N LEU A 18 -10.48 -5.67 -6.16
CA LEU A 18 -10.91 -5.07 -7.44
C LEU A 18 -12.44 -5.11 -7.67
N GLU A 19 -13.12 -6.15 -7.19
CA GLU A 19 -14.57 -6.32 -7.38
C GLU A 19 -15.42 -5.53 -6.38
N ASN A 20 -14.91 -5.26 -5.17
CA ASN A 20 -15.72 -4.80 -4.04
C ASN A 20 -15.22 -3.50 -3.41
N THR A 21 -14.14 -2.91 -3.92
CA THR A 21 -13.65 -1.59 -3.51
C THR A 21 -13.51 -0.68 -4.74
N ASP A 22 -13.17 0.58 -4.52
CA ASP A 22 -12.88 1.56 -5.57
C ASP A 22 -11.43 1.45 -6.12
N ALA A 23 -10.69 0.44 -5.69
CA ALA A 23 -9.33 0.20 -6.16
C ALA A 23 -9.33 -0.29 -7.61
N TYR A 24 -8.57 0.39 -8.47
CA TYR A 24 -8.33 -0.05 -9.86
C TYR A 24 -7.04 -0.87 -9.98
N PHE A 25 -6.18 -0.86 -8.96
CA PHE A 25 -4.90 -1.56 -8.96
C PHE A 25 -4.61 -2.16 -7.60
N VAL A 26 -4.13 -3.41 -7.60
CA VAL A 26 -3.77 -4.14 -6.40
C VAL A 26 -2.48 -4.91 -6.62
N LYS A 27 -1.53 -4.79 -5.70
CA LYS A 27 -0.32 -5.63 -5.64
C LYS A 27 -0.09 -6.16 -4.23
N VAL A 28 0.45 -7.38 -4.18
CA VAL A 28 0.85 -8.02 -2.93
C VAL A 28 2.35 -8.30 -2.98
N TYR A 29 3.05 -7.88 -1.93
CA TYR A 29 4.47 -8.11 -1.75
C TYR A 29 4.74 -8.92 -0.48
N SER A 30 5.78 -9.73 -0.53
CA SER A 30 6.34 -10.40 0.64
C SER A 30 7.67 -9.74 1.00
N ALA A 31 7.86 -9.53 2.30
CA ALA A 31 9.05 -9.00 2.93
C ALA A 31 9.45 -9.94 4.09
N GLY A 32 9.96 -11.12 3.73
CA GLY A 32 10.17 -12.21 4.70
C GLY A 32 8.84 -12.73 5.25
N ASN A 33 8.61 -12.56 6.56
CA ASN A 33 7.35 -12.95 7.23
C ASN A 33 6.28 -11.84 7.20
N THR A 34 6.60 -10.66 6.65
CA THR A 34 5.69 -9.53 6.53
C THR A 34 5.02 -9.57 5.15
N THR A 35 3.70 -9.43 5.11
CA THR A 35 2.94 -9.28 3.87
C THR A 35 2.56 -7.81 3.72
N VAL A 36 2.74 -7.27 2.51
CA VAL A 36 2.35 -5.89 2.17
C VAL A 36 1.31 -5.95 1.06
N VAL A 37 0.13 -5.39 1.30
CA VAL A 37 -0.89 -5.16 0.28
C VAL A 37 -0.85 -3.69 -0.10
N TYR A 38 -0.76 -3.42 -1.39
CA TYR A 38 -0.75 -2.09 -1.96
C TYR A 38 -1.95 -1.95 -2.89
N THR A 39 -2.75 -0.91 -2.70
CA THR A 39 -3.89 -0.60 -3.56
C THR A 39 -3.80 0.85 -4.07
N GLU A 40 -4.28 1.09 -5.29
CA GLU A 40 -4.50 2.44 -5.81
C GLU A 40 -5.96 2.61 -6.23
N ALA A 41 -6.51 3.77 -5.89
CA ALA A 41 -7.81 4.27 -6.29
C ALA A 41 -7.66 5.69 -6.86
N ALA A 42 -8.75 6.29 -7.34
CA ALA A 42 -8.69 7.57 -8.06
C ALA A 42 -8.17 8.75 -7.23
N GLN A 43 -8.36 8.71 -5.91
CA GLN A 43 -8.07 9.81 -4.98
C GLN A 43 -7.13 9.41 -3.83
N HIS A 44 -6.69 8.15 -3.79
CA HIS A 44 -5.83 7.67 -2.71
C HIS A 44 -5.11 6.39 -3.10
N ALA A 45 -4.04 6.09 -2.37
CA ALA A 45 -3.39 4.79 -2.37
C ALA A 45 -3.23 4.30 -0.93
N GLU A 46 -3.40 3.00 -0.71
CA GLU A 46 -3.28 2.40 0.62
C GLU A 46 -2.14 1.38 0.65
N ILE A 47 -1.49 1.30 1.80
CA ILE A 47 -0.53 0.26 2.13
C ILE A 47 -0.96 -0.42 3.41
N LEU A 48 -1.26 -1.70 3.34
CA LEU A 48 -1.51 -2.55 4.49
C LEU A 48 -0.29 -3.44 4.73
N ILE A 49 0.35 -3.32 5.90
CA ILE A 49 1.52 -4.12 6.29
C ILE A 49 1.10 -5.04 7.41
N VAL A 50 1.15 -6.35 7.17
CA VAL A 50 0.70 -7.37 8.13
C VAL A 50 1.86 -8.27 8.53
N ASN A 51 2.10 -8.41 9.83
CA ASN A 51 3.03 -9.40 10.37
C ASN A 51 2.43 -10.12 11.57
N LYS A 52 1.95 -11.35 11.32
CA LYS A 52 1.27 -12.16 12.34
C LYS A 52 2.19 -12.72 13.43
N LYS A 53 3.52 -12.60 13.29
CA LYS A 53 4.50 -13.19 14.21
C LYS A 53 5.11 -12.17 15.18
N ARG A 54 5.21 -10.90 14.77
CA ARG A 54 5.82 -9.83 15.57
C ARG A 54 5.30 -8.46 15.14
N ALA A 55 5.47 -7.47 16.01
CA ALA A 55 5.33 -6.07 15.64
C ALA A 55 6.26 -5.71 14.46
N VAL A 56 5.75 -4.89 13.54
CA VAL A 56 6.51 -4.35 12.41
C VAL A 56 7.41 -3.23 12.94
N ARG A 57 8.68 -3.19 12.52
CA ARG A 57 9.63 -2.16 12.98
C ARG A 57 9.41 -0.87 12.21
N LYS A 58 9.57 0.30 12.84
CA LYS A 58 9.48 1.60 12.15
C LYS A 58 10.39 1.73 10.92
N THR A 59 11.58 1.15 10.96
CA THR A 59 12.49 1.11 9.80
C THR A 59 11.89 0.33 8.63
N GLU A 60 11.20 -0.77 8.92
CA GLU A 60 10.51 -1.61 7.94
C GLU A 60 9.34 -0.86 7.29
N ILE A 61 8.54 -0.16 8.10
CA ILE A 61 7.44 0.71 7.66
C ILE A 61 7.98 1.78 6.69
N ASN A 62 9.05 2.48 7.09
CA ASN A 62 9.65 3.54 6.28
C ASN A 62 10.27 3.03 4.97
N GLU A 63 10.91 1.87 4.98
CA GLU A 63 11.45 1.22 3.77
C GLU A 63 10.33 0.85 2.79
N ILE A 64 9.23 0.28 3.30
CA ILE A 64 8.06 -0.09 2.49
C ILE A 64 7.39 1.15 1.90
N LEU A 65 7.12 2.18 2.72
CA LEU A 65 6.54 3.44 2.26
C LEU A 65 7.41 4.07 1.18
N THR A 66 8.73 4.14 1.39
CA THR A 66 9.67 4.68 0.40
C THR A 66 9.66 3.87 -0.90
N TYR A 67 9.54 2.56 -0.83
CA TYR A 67 9.44 1.70 -2.02
C TYR A 67 8.17 1.97 -2.82
N VAL A 68 7.03 2.15 -2.14
CA VAL A 68 5.74 2.44 -2.78
C VAL A 68 5.74 3.85 -3.38
N LEU A 69 6.18 4.87 -2.63
CA LEU A 69 6.21 6.26 -3.10
C LEU A 69 7.10 6.46 -4.34
N LYS A 70 8.10 5.60 -4.57
CA LYS A 70 8.91 5.61 -5.82
C LYS A 70 8.11 5.24 -7.07
N ARG A 71 6.94 4.61 -6.92
CA ARG A 71 6.05 4.18 -8.00
C ARG A 71 4.95 5.19 -8.29
N ILE A 72 4.77 6.16 -7.42
CA ILE A 72 3.77 7.22 -7.54
C ILE A 72 4.48 8.51 -8.00
N PRO A 73 4.00 9.21 -9.03
CA PRO A 73 4.52 10.52 -9.41
C PRO A 73 4.49 11.49 -8.23
N LYS A 74 5.56 12.26 -8.02
CA LYS A 74 5.72 13.12 -6.82
C LYS A 74 4.68 14.24 -6.77
N GLU A 75 4.13 14.61 -7.91
CA GLU A 75 3.13 15.67 -8.05
C GLU A 75 1.74 15.20 -7.61
N LYS A 76 1.53 13.88 -7.47
CA LYS A 76 0.23 13.29 -7.13
C LYS A 76 -0.05 13.20 -5.64
N TYR A 77 0.92 13.45 -4.75
CA TYR A 77 0.71 13.32 -3.31
C TYR A 77 1.49 14.38 -2.53
N ASP A 78 0.96 14.78 -1.37
CA ASP A 78 1.68 15.56 -0.36
C ASP A 78 2.10 14.63 0.78
N ARG A 79 3.40 14.60 1.09
CA ARG A 79 3.95 13.78 2.18
C ARG A 79 3.40 14.17 3.54
N ASN A 80 2.99 15.43 3.73
CA ASN A 80 2.43 15.90 4.99
C ASN A 80 1.00 15.41 5.23
N GLN A 81 0.33 14.94 4.17
CA GLN A 81 -1.03 14.39 4.24
C GLN A 81 -1.05 12.86 4.40
N ILE A 82 0.11 12.21 4.32
CA ILE A 82 0.21 10.76 4.54
C ILE A 82 -0.04 10.47 6.01
N SER A 83 -0.99 9.58 6.27
CA SER A 83 -1.31 9.12 7.62
C SER A 83 -0.86 7.68 7.83
N ILE A 84 -0.39 7.37 9.04
CA ILE A 84 0.06 6.03 9.43
C ILE A 84 -0.66 5.65 10.72
N ILE A 85 -1.37 4.52 10.69
CA ILE A 85 -2.04 3.93 11.84
C ILE A 85 -1.30 2.64 12.19
N GLU A 86 -0.69 2.61 13.38
CA GLU A 86 0.02 1.44 13.89
C GLU A 86 -0.91 0.65 14.84
N LEU A 87 -1.35 -0.54 14.40
CA LEU A 87 -2.04 -1.53 15.23
C LEU A 87 -1.05 -2.64 15.65
N LYS A 88 -1.51 -3.61 16.44
CA LYS A 88 -0.65 -4.63 17.06
C LYS A 88 0.17 -5.45 16.04
N ASP A 89 -0.47 -5.93 14.99
CA ASP A 89 0.09 -6.82 13.96
C ASP A 89 -0.15 -6.31 12.53
N VAL A 90 -0.73 -5.11 12.43
CA VAL A 90 -1.14 -4.46 11.19
C VAL A 90 -0.72 -3.00 11.24
N ILE A 91 -0.16 -2.50 10.14
CA ILE A 91 0.09 -1.08 9.93
C ILE A 91 -0.69 -0.67 8.68
N GLU A 92 -1.43 0.42 8.79
CA GLU A 92 -2.15 1.04 7.67
C GLU A 92 -1.47 2.35 7.33
N ILE A 93 -1.23 2.59 6.05
CA ILE A 93 -0.69 3.85 5.53
C ILE A 93 -1.60 4.34 4.41
N SER A 94 -2.24 5.48 4.64
CA SER A 94 -3.11 6.12 3.66
C SER A 94 -2.38 7.28 3.01
N ILE A 95 -2.37 7.29 1.67
CA ILE A 95 -1.70 8.27 0.84
C ILE A 95 -2.78 8.98 0.02
N PRO A 96 -3.29 10.13 0.48
CA PRO A 96 -4.18 10.95 -0.33
C PRO A 96 -3.51 11.36 -1.63
N MET A 97 -4.25 11.28 -2.74
CA MET A 97 -3.79 11.61 -4.08
C MET A 97 -4.63 12.71 -4.71
N THR A 98 -3.95 13.63 -5.37
CA THR A 98 -4.62 14.64 -6.21
C THR A 98 -5.14 13.96 -7.48
N SER A 99 -6.45 14.00 -7.68
CA SER A 99 -7.06 13.52 -8.91
C SER A 99 -6.93 14.58 -10.00
N ASN A 100 -6.14 14.31 -11.05
CA ASN A 100 -6.19 15.10 -12.28
C ASN A 100 -7.39 14.64 -13.12
N LEU A 101 -8.61 14.76 -12.60
CA LEU A 101 -9.78 14.80 -13.45
C LEU A 101 -9.89 16.23 -13.98
N VAL A 102 -9.05 16.55 -14.96
CA VAL A 102 -9.39 17.62 -15.89
C VAL A 102 -10.49 17.03 -16.77
N GLU A 103 -11.73 17.35 -16.43
CA GLU A 103 -12.84 17.27 -17.38
C GLU A 103 -12.37 17.92 -18.69
N SER A 104 -12.30 17.13 -19.76
CA SER A 104 -12.13 17.60 -21.14
C SER A 104 -13.14 16.89 -22.03
#